data_AF-D7BT38-F1
#
_entry.id   AF-D7BT38-F1
#
_cell.length_a   1.000
_cell.length_b   1.000
_cell.length_c   1.000
_cell.angle_alpha   90.00
_cell.angle_beta   90.00
_cell.angle_gamma   90.00
#
_symmetry.space_group_name_H-M   'P 1'
#
loop_
_entity.id
_entity.type
_entity.pdbx_description
1 polymer ?
#
loop_
_entity_poly.entity_id
_entity_poly.type
_entity_poly.pdbx_seq_one_letter_code
_entity_poly.pdbx_strand_id
1 'polypeptide(L)' 'MENATDPSESGHLVFVDAYDADTRYRRVWLRGLGWEPLEQEEFEPRVRRLFPDIDLDDPEQIHWVDRPGQWPPWHPGEA' A
#
# COMPACT_ATOMS: atom_id res chain seq x y z
N MET A 1 12.14 -17.84 -9.51
CA MET A 1 12.65 -16.47 -9.76
C MET A 1 11.56 -15.54 -9.30
N GLU A 2 11.59 -15.17 -8.03
CA GLU A 2 10.70 -14.13 -7.51
C GLU A 2 11.66 -13.08 -6.98
N ASN A 3 12.05 -12.14 -7.85
CA ASN A 3 12.56 -10.87 -7.37
C ASN A 3 11.32 -10.18 -6.77
N ALA A 4 10.96 -10.56 -5.54
CA ALA A 4 10.21 -9.66 -4.69
C ALA A 4 11.16 -8.47 -4.49
N THR A 5 11.02 -7.47 -5.35
CA THR A 5 11.78 -6.22 -5.27
C THR A 5 11.73 -5.79 -3.83
N ASP A 6 12.86 -5.83 -3.14
CA ASP A 6 12.91 -5.38 -1.77
C ASP A 6 12.52 -3.90 -1.78
N PRO A 7 11.39 -3.52 -1.13
CA PRO A 7 10.85 -2.19 -1.28
C PRO A 7 11.85 -1.13 -0.78
N SER A 8 12.79 -1.49 0.09
CA SER A 8 13.83 -0.58 0.60
C SER A 8 14.89 -0.22 -0.44
N GLU A 9 15.09 -1.05 -1.47
CA GLU A 9 16.08 -0.80 -2.54
C GLU A 9 15.49 -0.04 -3.74
N SER A 10 14.16 -0.03 -3.89
CA SER A 10 13.45 0.60 -5.03
C SER A 10 13.43 2.13 -5.01
N GLY A 11 13.71 2.78 -3.88
CA GLY A 11 13.66 4.23 -3.73
C GLY A 11 12.25 4.83 -3.51
N HIS A 12 11.18 4.05 -3.72
CA HIS A 12 9.80 4.44 -3.44
C HIS A 12 9.58 4.75 -1.95
N LEU A 13 8.66 5.67 -1.66
CA LEU A 13 8.25 6.00 -0.29
C LEU A 13 7.23 5.01 0.25
N VAL A 14 6.36 4.52 -0.64
CA VAL A 14 5.25 3.61 -0.32
C VAL A 14 5.23 2.48 -1.33
N PHE A 15 5.06 1.25 -0.84
CA PHE A 15 4.87 0.08 -1.68
C PHE A 15 3.62 -0.67 -1.22
N VAL A 16 2.70 -0.91 -2.13
CA VAL A 16 1.43 -1.59 -1.86
C VAL A 16 1.51 -2.99 -2.45
N ASP A 17 1.41 -3.99 -1.58
CA ASP A 17 1.48 -5.41 -1.93
C ASP A 17 0.31 -5.85 -2.82
N ALA A 18 0.34 -7.10 -3.27
CA ALA A 18 -0.66 -7.64 -4.15
C ALA A 18 -2.06 -7.59 -3.52
N TYR A 19 -3.06 -7.42 -4.38
CA TYR A 19 -4.46 -7.49 -4.03
C TYR A 19 -4.80 -8.88 -3.47
N ASP A 20 -5.42 -8.91 -2.30
CA ASP A 20 -5.91 -10.13 -1.65
C ASP A 20 -7.40 -9.97 -1.33
N ALA A 21 -8.26 -10.80 -1.92
CA ALA A 21 -9.71 -10.70 -1.79
C ALA A 21 -10.24 -11.23 -0.45
N ASP A 22 -9.45 -12.05 0.23
CA ASP A 22 -9.81 -12.73 1.46
C ASP A 22 -9.59 -11.84 2.70
N THR A 23 -8.99 -10.65 2.52
CA THR A 23 -8.72 -9.69 3.59
C THR A 23 -9.28 -8.31 3.28
N ARG A 24 -9.67 -7.55 4.33
CA ARG A 24 -10.09 -6.13 4.21
C ARG A 24 -8.90 -5.20 3.94
N TYR A 25 -7.67 -5.65 4.23
CA TYR A 25 -6.49 -4.81 4.30
C TYR A 25 -5.51 -5.17 3.19
N ARG A 26 -4.89 -4.19 2.54
CA ARG A 26 -3.65 -4.47 1.80
C ARG A 26 -2.46 -4.30 2.72
N ARG A 27 -1.42 -5.10 2.49
CA ARG A 27 -0.10 -4.85 3.07
C ARG A 27 0.55 -3.67 2.37
N VAL A 28 0.99 -2.71 3.15
CA VAL A 28 1.64 -1.49 2.68
C VAL A 28 2.97 -1.35 3.40
N TRP A 29 4.05 -1.31 2.64
CA TRP A 29 5.36 -0.95 3.15
C TRP A 29 5.54 0.56 3.12
N LEU A 30 5.95 1.11 4.25
CA LEU A 30 6.21 2.53 4.43
C LEU A 30 7.70 2.71 4.71
N ARG A 31 8.36 3.58 3.95
CA ARG A 31 9.79 3.81 4.10
C ARG A 31 10.14 4.25 5.52
N GLY A 32 11.03 3.48 6.16
CA GLY A 32 11.48 3.73 7.54
C GLY A 32 10.60 3.12 8.64
N LEU A 33 9.45 2.53 8.30
CA LEU A 33 8.57 1.82 9.25
C LEU A 33 8.47 0.32 8.96
N GLY A 34 8.42 -0.06 7.69
CA GLY A 34 8.20 -1.45 7.28
C GLY A 34 6.77 -1.72 6.83
N TRP A 35 6.39 -3.00 6.82
CA TRP A 35 5.08 -3.47 6.36
C TRP A 35 4.00 -3.30 7.44
N GLU A 36 2.89 -2.67 7.08
CA GLU A 36 1.69 -2.53 7.90
C GLU A 36 0.44 -2.91 7.09
N PRO A 37 -0.55 -3.61 7.67
CA PRO A 37 -1.87 -3.76 7.04
C PRO A 37 -2.62 -2.44 7.14
N LEU A 38 -3.11 -1.93 6.01
CA LEU A 38 -3.95 -0.73 5.95
C LEU A 38 -5.22 -1.03 5.16
N GLU A 39 -6.31 -0.32 5.47
CA GLU A 39 -7.48 -0.26 4.60
C GLU A 39 -7.51 1.03 3.78
N GLN A 40 -8.44 1.12 2.83
CA GLN A 40 -8.57 2.28 1.94
C GLN A 40 -8.68 3.61 2.71
N GLU A 41 -9.52 3.65 3.74
CA GLU A 41 -9.77 4.86 4.53
C GLU A 41 -8.60 5.23 5.45
N GLU A 42 -7.81 4.25 5.88
CA GLU A 42 -6.62 4.47 6.72
C GLU A 42 -5.38 4.82 5.90
N PHE A 43 -5.32 4.36 4.65
CA PHE A 43 -4.15 4.47 3.80
C PHE A 43 -3.71 5.93 3.55
N GLU A 44 -4.59 6.74 2.95
CA GLU A 44 -4.28 8.13 2.63
C GLU A 44 -3.87 8.96 3.86
N PRO A 45 -4.63 8.98 4.97
CA PRO A 45 -4.25 9.76 6.15
C PRO A 45 -2.99 9.24 6.83
N ARG A 46 -2.73 7.92 6.80
CA ARG A 46 -1.50 7.33 7.34
C ARG A 46 -0.29 7.77 6.53
N VAL A 47 -0.38 7.66 5.21
CA VAL A 47 0.70 8.00 4.28
C VAL A 47 1.00 9.50 4.30
N ARG A 48 -0.02 10.37 4.21
CA ARG A 48 0.17 11.83 4.30
C ARG A 48 0.69 12.29 5.67
N ARG A 49 0.44 11.55 6.75
CA ARG A 49 1.02 11.88 8.07
C ARG A 49 2.53 11.68 8.09
N LEU A 50 3.03 10.68 7.36
CA LEU A 50 4.46 10.33 7.32
C LEU A 50 5.20 11.10 6.23
N PHE A 51 4.54 11.29 5.09
CA PHE A 51 5.06 11.97 3.91
C PHE A 51 4.05 13.06 3.51
N PRO A 52 4.09 14.24 4.15
CA PRO A 52 3.09 15.29 3.92
C PRO A 52 3.05 15.83 2.48
N ASP A 53 4.18 15.80 1.77
CA ASP A 53 4.30 16.24 0.37
C ASP A 53 4.13 15.10 -0.65
N ILE A 54 3.68 13.91 -0.22
CA ILE A 54 3.56 12.76 -1.13
C ILE A 54 2.42 12.95 -2.12
N ASP A 55 2.69 12.57 -3.37
CA ASP A 55 1.68 12.40 -4.40
C ASP A 55 1.32 10.90 -4.51
N LEU A 56 0.06 10.57 -4.23
CA LEU A 56 -0.45 9.18 -4.26
C LEU A 56 -0.75 8.68 -5.68
N ASP A 57 -0.74 9.57 -6.66
CA ASP A 57 -0.90 9.24 -8.08
C ASP A 57 0.45 9.16 -8.80
N ASP A 58 1.55 9.55 -8.14
CA ASP A 58 2.90 9.56 -8.70
C ASP A 58 3.61 8.20 -8.57
N PRO A 59 3.82 7.46 -9.68
CA PRO A 59 4.40 6.11 -9.63
C PRO A 59 5.88 6.08 -9.21
N GLU A 60 6.57 7.23 -9.20
CA GLU A 60 7.93 7.33 -8.67
C GLU A 60 7.94 7.32 -7.12
N GLN A 61 6.88 7.82 -6.49
CA GLN A 61 6.74 7.85 -5.02
C GLN A 61 6.02 6.63 -4.46
N ILE A 62 4.99 6.15 -5.16
CA ILE A 62 4.20 5.00 -4.75
C ILE A 62 4.23 3.88 -5.78
N HIS A 63 4.56 2.68 -5.32
CA HIS A 63 4.52 1.48 -6.15
C HIS A 63 3.33 0.60 -5.75
N TRP A 64 2.55 0.17 -6.73
CA TRP A 64 1.52 -0.84 -6.55
C TRP A 64 1.95 -2.11 -7.29
N VAL A 65 2.03 -3.24 -6.58
CA VAL A 65 2.36 -4.55 -7.20
C VAL A 65 1.35 -4.89 -8.29
N ASP A 66 0.07 -4.65 -8.02
CA ASP A 66 -1.02 -4.82 -8.97
C ASP A 66 -2.20 -3.89 -8.65
N ARG A 67 -3.06 -3.68 -9.65
CA ARG A 67 -4.34 -2.97 -9.54
C ARG A 67 -4.19 -1.64 -8.76
N PRO A 68 -3.51 -0.63 -9.35
CA PRO A 68 -3.26 0.64 -8.68
C PRO A 68 -4.56 1.30 -8.23
N GLY A 69 -4.57 1.81 -7.00
CA GLY A 69 -5.73 2.47 -6.38
C GLY A 69 -6.87 1.52 -5.97
N GLN A 70 -6.75 0.23 -6.24
CA GLN A 70 -7.81 -0.74 -5.95
C GLN A 70 -7.61 -1.39 -4.58
N TRP A 71 -8.66 -1.41 -3.78
CA TRP A 71 -8.69 -2.05 -2.47
C TRP A 71 -9.63 -3.26 -2.47
N PRO A 72 -9.36 -4.27 -1.63
CA PRO A 72 -10.29 -5.37 -1.43
C PRO A 72 -11.69 -4.84 -1.06
N PRO A 73 -12.77 -5.42 -1.61
CA PRO A 73 -14.12 -5.01 -1.30
C PRO A 73 -14.37 -5.20 0.19
N TRP A 74 -14.80 -4.14 0.84
CA TRP A 74 -15.38 -4.26 2.16
C TRP A 74 -16.74 -4.94 2.03
N HIS A 75 -16.89 -6.12 2.64
CA HIS A 75 -18.17 -6.80 2.79
C HIS A 75 -18.74 -6.52 4.18
N PRO A 76 -19.52 -5.43 4.38
CA PRO A 76 -20.30 -5.27 5.60
C PRO A 76 -21.41 -6.32 5.65
N GLY A 77 -21.21 -7.43 6.36
CA GLY A 77 -22.32 -8.31 6.72
C GLY A 77 -22.11 -9.83 6.64
N GLU A 78 -20.89 -10.36 6.57
CA GLU A 78 -20.65 -11.78 6.85
C GLU A 78 -20.08 -11.96 8.27
N ALA A 79 -20.95 -11.73 9.26
CA ALA A 79 -20.90 -12.31 10.61
C ALA A 79 -22.28 -12.20 11.27
#